data_AF-G4CQ26-F1
#
_entry.id   AF-G4CQ26-F1
#
_cell.length_a   1.000
_cell.length_b   1.000
_cell.length_c   1.000
_cell.angle_alpha   90.00
_cell.angle_beta   90.00
_cell.angle_gamma   90.00
#
_symmetry.space_group_name_H-M   'P 1'
#
loop_
_entity.id
_entity.type
_entity.pdbx_description
1 polymer ?
#
loop_
_entity_poly.entity_id
_entity_poly.type
_entity_poly.pdbx_seq_one_letter_code
_entity_poly.pdbx_strand_id
1 'polypeptide(L)'
;MAFTETQIQSLLAQKGIGTTVLKRLQQMGLDDVTQLAAANVEDILRQGAVLTGSACWKNSPQAKSAIRAAVEWAKQQSETAG
;
A
#
# COMPACT_ATOMS: atom_id res chain seq x y z
N MET A 1 -9.11 -11.40 -0.35
CA MET A 1 -9.81 -11.05 -1.61
C MET A 1 -9.01 -9.98 -2.30
N ALA A 2 -8.79 -10.07 -3.62
CA ALA A 2 -8.12 -9.00 -4.33
C ALA A 2 -8.94 -7.70 -4.29
N PHE A 3 -8.28 -6.53 -4.32
CA PHE A 3 -8.94 -5.22 -4.33
C PHE A 3 -9.98 -5.14 -5.44
N THR A 4 -11.16 -4.63 -5.11
CA THR A 4 -12.19 -4.32 -6.10
C THR A 4 -11.78 -3.11 -6.92
N GLU A 5 -12.42 -2.93 -8.08
CA GLU A 5 -12.15 -1.77 -8.94
C GLU A 5 -12.40 -0.44 -8.21
N THR A 6 -13.46 -0.36 -7.40
CA THR A 6 -13.75 0.80 -6.54
C THR A 6 -12.63 1.05 -5.53
N GLN A 7 -12.15 -0.01 -4.86
CA GLN A 7 -11.06 0.08 -3.90
C GLN A 7 -9.76 0.56 -4.55
N ILE A 8 -9.46 0.06 -5.74
CA ILE A 8 -8.31 0.50 -6.54
C ILE A 8 -8.44 1.99 -6.87
N GLN A 9 -9.60 2.45 -7.33
CA GLN A 9 -9.82 3.88 -7.62
C GLN A 9 -9.68 4.74 -6.36
N SER A 10 -10.22 4.29 -5.22
CA SER A 10 -10.08 5.01 -3.93
C SER A 10 -8.64 5.06 -3.43
N LEU A 11 -7.85 4.00 -3.64
CA LEU A 11 -6.41 3.98 -3.35
C LEU A 11 -5.65 4.94 -4.26
N LEU A 12 -5.91 4.93 -5.57
CA LEU A 12 -5.27 5.84 -6.53
C LEU A 12 -5.62 7.31 -6.31
N ALA A 13 -6.76 7.58 -5.67
CA ALA A 13 -7.13 8.93 -5.24
C ALA A 13 -6.32 9.42 -4.02
N GLN A 14 -5.65 8.51 -3.28
CA GLN A 14 -4.82 8.91 -2.15
C GLN A 14 -3.54 9.61 -2.63
N LYS A 15 -3.16 10.66 -1.91
CA LYS A 15 -2.01 11.49 -2.28
C LYS A 15 -0.72 10.68 -2.26
N GLY A 16 -0.05 10.62 -3.41
CA GLY A 16 1.23 9.92 -3.57
C GLY A 16 1.11 8.43 -3.89
N ILE A 17 -0.10 7.86 -3.95
CA ILE A 17 -0.33 6.50 -4.40
C ILE A 17 -0.58 6.50 -5.91
N GLY A 18 0.46 6.14 -6.68
CA GLY A 18 0.33 5.89 -8.11
C GLY A 18 0.08 4.42 -8.43
N THR A 19 -0.21 4.14 -9.70
CA THR A 19 -0.34 2.77 -10.23
C THR A 19 0.88 1.89 -9.96
N THR A 20 2.08 2.48 -9.90
CA THR A 20 3.31 1.79 -9.51
C THR A 20 3.27 1.31 -8.06
N VAL A 21 2.79 2.13 -7.12
CA VAL A 21 2.70 1.75 -5.70
C VAL A 21 1.71 0.60 -5.55
N LEU A 22 0.55 0.71 -6.19
CA LEU A 22 -0.47 -0.34 -6.19
C LEU A 22 0.06 -1.69 -6.73
N LYS A 23 0.69 -1.67 -7.91
CA LYS A 23 1.27 -2.89 -8.51
C LYS A 23 2.31 -3.54 -7.60
N ARG A 24 3.08 -2.73 -6.88
CA ARG A 24 4.11 -3.23 -5.96
C ARG A 24 3.51 -3.84 -4.70
N LEU A 25 2.45 -3.24 -4.15
CA LEU A 25 1.68 -3.85 -3.06
C LEU A 25 1.12 -5.21 -3.49
N GLN A 26 0.57 -5.31 -4.70
CA GLN A 26 0.09 -6.59 -5.25
C GLN A 26 1.21 -7.63 -5.40
N GLN A 27 2.40 -7.23 -5.86
CA GLN A 27 3.55 -8.12 -5.94
C GLN A 27 4.06 -8.60 -4.58
N MET A 28 3.76 -7.88 -3.50
CA MET A 28 4.05 -8.29 -2.12
C MET A 28 2.94 -9.17 -1.52
N GLY A 29 1.86 -9.45 -2.26
CA GLY A 29 0.68 -10.14 -1.72
C GLY A 29 -0.18 -9.25 -0.82
N LEU A 30 0.00 -7.93 -0.86
CA LEU A 30 -0.81 -6.94 -0.17
C LEU A 30 -1.89 -6.42 -1.12
N ASP A 31 -2.59 -7.34 -1.77
CA ASP A 31 -3.66 -7.08 -2.73
C ASP A 31 -5.05 -7.11 -2.09
N ASP A 32 -5.14 -7.24 -0.77
CA ASP A 32 -6.38 -7.31 0.00
C ASP A 32 -6.40 -6.22 1.08
N VAL A 33 -7.59 -5.67 1.37
CA VAL A 33 -7.79 -4.61 2.36
C VAL A 33 -7.39 -5.06 3.76
N THR A 34 -7.77 -6.26 4.20
CA THR A 34 -7.44 -6.77 5.53
C THR A 34 -5.94 -7.05 5.67
N GLN A 35 -5.31 -7.61 4.62
CA GLN A 35 -3.87 -7.83 4.60
C GLN A 35 -3.10 -6.50 4.68
N LEU A 36 -3.50 -5.51 3.88
CA LEU A 36 -2.87 -4.20 3.87
C LEU A 36 -3.10 -3.43 5.18
N ALA A 37 -4.29 -3.55 5.78
CA ALA A 37 -4.62 -2.92 7.06
C ALA A 37 -3.81 -3.51 8.23
N ALA A 38 -3.54 -4.82 8.20
CA ALA A 38 -2.74 -5.52 9.20
C ALA A 38 -1.22 -5.35 8.99
N ALA A 39 -0.79 -4.95 7.80
CA ALA A 39 0.62 -4.82 7.47
C ALA A 39 1.29 -3.61 8.14
N ASN A 40 2.57 -3.77 8.46
CA ASN A 40 3.38 -2.71 9.05
C ASN A 40 4.05 -1.87 7.96
N VAL A 41 3.89 -0.55 8.03
CA VAL A 41 4.46 0.41 7.04
C VAL A 41 5.96 0.19 6.82
N GLU A 42 6.73 0.05 7.90
CA GLU A 42 8.19 -0.17 7.82
C GLU A 42 8.56 -1.51 7.17
N ASP A 43 7.74 -2.54 7.37
CA ASP A 43 7.95 -3.85 6.76
C ASP A 43 7.68 -3.79 5.24
N ILE A 44 6.58 -3.15 4.83
CA ILE A 44 6.25 -2.91 3.42
C ILE A 44 7.37 -2.12 2.73
N LEU A 45 7.90 -1.08 3.38
CA LEU A 45 9.00 -0.29 2.83
C LEU A 45 10.29 -1.10 2.69
N ARG A 46 10.57 -1.99 3.64
CA ARG A 46 11.70 -2.92 3.58
C ARG A 46 11.51 -3.92 2.43
N GLN A 47 10.34 -4.55 2.32
CA GLN A 47 10.03 -5.47 1.23
C GLN A 47 10.10 -4.78 -0.13
N GLY A 48 9.59 -3.55 -0.25
CA GLY A 48 9.69 -2.73 -1.45
C GLY A 48 11.13 -2.40 -1.85
N ALA A 49 12.00 -2.13 -0.86
CA ALA A 49 13.42 -1.91 -1.14
C ALA A 49 14.10 -3.19 -1.67
N VAL A 50 13.77 -4.35 -1.10
CA VAL A 50 14.28 -5.66 -1.58
C VAL A 50 13.76 -5.96 -2.99
N LEU A 51 12.47 -5.78 -3.23
CA LEU A 51 11.81 -6.11 -4.50
C LEU A 51 12.24 -5.20 -5.66
N THR A 52 12.52 -3.93 -5.37
CA THR A 52 13.03 -2.98 -6.37
C THR A 52 14.56 -2.95 -6.47
N GLY A 53 15.26 -3.72 -5.64
CA GLY A 53 16.73 -3.69 -5.53
C GLY A 53 17.28 -2.31 -5.15
N SER A 54 16.45 -1.41 -4.63
CA SER A 54 16.75 0.01 -4.46
C SER A 54 16.31 0.51 -3.10
N ALA A 55 17.19 1.22 -2.39
CA ALA A 55 16.86 1.84 -1.11
C ALA A 55 15.86 3.01 -1.23
N CYS A 56 15.49 3.41 -2.45
CA CYS A 56 14.59 4.53 -2.72
C CYS A 56 13.25 4.41 -1.99
N TRP A 57 12.72 3.19 -1.82
CA TRP A 57 11.48 2.99 -1.06
C TRP A 57 11.64 3.30 0.42
N LYS A 58 12.65 2.72 1.10
CA LYS A 58 12.86 2.95 2.53
C LYS A 58 13.39 4.35 2.89
N ASN A 59 14.05 5.02 1.95
CA ASN A 59 14.69 6.32 2.18
C ASN A 59 13.90 7.51 1.63
N SER A 60 12.95 7.29 0.71
CA SER A 60 12.14 8.37 0.13
C SER A 60 11.01 8.77 1.08
N PRO A 61 10.92 10.06 1.48
CA PRO A 61 9.78 10.57 2.23
C PRO A 61 8.45 10.34 1.50
N GLN A 62 8.44 10.43 0.17
CA GLN A 62 7.24 10.20 -0.64
C GLN A 62 6.76 8.75 -0.55
N ALA A 63 7.68 7.78 -0.61
CA ALA A 63 7.33 6.37 -0.48
C ALA A 63 6.76 6.08 0.92
N LYS A 64 7.39 6.62 1.98
CA LYS A 64 6.87 6.49 3.35
C LYS A 64 5.46 7.05 3.48
N SER A 65 5.22 8.26 2.97
CA SER A 65 3.89 8.88 3.00
C SER A 65 2.87 8.08 2.20
N ALA A 66 3.23 7.56 1.02
CA ALA A 66 2.33 6.78 0.18
C ALA A 66 1.93 5.44 0.85
N ILE A 67 2.89 4.69 1.40
CA ILE A 67 2.61 3.44 2.10
C ILE A 67 1.80 3.67 3.37
N ARG A 68 2.12 4.72 4.13
CA ARG A 68 1.34 5.10 5.30
C ARG A 68 -0.12 5.39 4.94
N ALA A 69 -0.34 6.21 3.91
CA ALA A 69 -1.68 6.52 3.42
C ALA A 69 -2.42 5.26 2.95
N ALA A 70 -1.74 4.33 2.30
CA ALA A 70 -2.33 3.06 1.85
C ALA A 70 -2.82 2.20 3.03
N VAL A 71 -2.00 2.07 4.08
CA VAL A 71 -2.34 1.31 5.29
C VAL A 71 -3.44 1.99 6.08
N GLU A 72 -3.41 3.31 6.25
CA GLU A 72 -4.46 4.08 6.93
C GLU A 72 -5.79 3.97 6.19
N TRP A 73 -5.77 4.11 4.85
CA TRP A 73 -6.96 3.87 4.01
C TRP A 73 -7.50 2.45 4.18
N ALA A 74 -6.63 1.44 4.18
CA ALA A 74 -7.06 0.05 4.30
C ALA A 74 -7.73 -0.23 5.66
N LYS A 75 -7.22 0.36 6.74
CA LYS A 75 -7.85 0.28 8.07
C LYS A 75 -9.26 0.85 8.05
N GLN A 76 -9.45 2.05 7.50
CA GLN A 76 -10.77 2.68 7.38
C GLN A 76 -11.75 1.84 6.55
N GLN A 77 -11.28 1.23 5.45
CA GLN A 77 -12.10 0.35 4.63
C GLN A 77 -12.45 -0.95 5.34
N SER A 78 -11.54 -1.50 6.15
CA SER A 78 -11.81 -2.71 6.94
C SER A 78 -12.87 -2.49 8.02
N GLU A 79 -12.94 -1.28 8.59
CA GLU A 79 -13.96 -0.90 9.57
C GLU A 79 -15.32 -0.59 8.92
N THR A 80 -15.31 -0.06 7.69
CA THR A 80 -16.55 0.24 6.93
C THR A 80 -17.25 -1.03 6.43
N ALA A 81 -16.53 -2.16 6.36
CA ALA A 81 -17.07 -3.46 5.95
C ALA A 81 -17.65 -4.30 7.11
N GLY A 82 -17.68 -3.76 8.34
CA GLY A 82 -18.18 -4.40 9.56
C GLY A 82 -19.63 -4.09 9.89
#